data_AF-A0A820GAU8-F1
#
_entry.id   AF-A0A820GAU8-F1
#
_cell.length_a   1.000
_cell.length_b   1.000
_cell.length_c   1.000
_cell.angle_alpha   90.00
_cell.angle_beta   90.00
_cell.angle_gamma   90.00
#
_symmetry.space_group_name_H-M   'P 1'
#
loop_
_entity.id
_entity.type
_entity.pdbx_description
1 polymer ?
#
loop_
_entity_poly.entity_id
_entity_poly.type
_entity_poly.pdbx_seq_one_letter_code
_entity_poly.pdbx_strand_id
1 'polypeptide(L)'
;MKTISTILFLMCVFLTYVSTVRIGSFNLHQYGSAKAASATLTGHIVDIINDFDLAVIQEITDVTIQAPYVLFEALNKKSKSKPYSMTLSPRVGRSTSKEQYIFFNRESTSGVKLINYYLYDDVGNRFERPP
;
A
#
# COMPACT_ATOMS: atom_id res chain seq x y z
N MET A 1 17.34 -19.09 -43.48
CA MET A 1 15.93 -19.07 -43.01
C MET A 1 15.76 -19.57 -41.59
N LYS A 2 16.26 -20.76 -41.21
CA LYS A 2 16.12 -21.30 -39.83
C LYS A 2 16.72 -20.40 -38.75
N THR A 3 17.93 -19.88 -38.94
CA THR A 3 18.61 -18.97 -37.99
C THR A 3 17.89 -17.65 -37.78
N ILE A 4 17.40 -17.02 -38.84
CA ILE A 4 16.60 -15.79 -38.75
C ILE A 4 15.28 -16.05 -38.01
N SER A 5 14.63 -17.19 -38.27
CA SER A 5 13.43 -17.62 -37.54
C SER A 5 13.71 -17.86 -36.06
N THR A 6 14.85 -18.46 -35.70
CA THR A 6 15.24 -18.69 -34.31
C THR A 6 15.56 -17.38 -33.58
N ILE A 7 16.25 -16.45 -34.24
CA ILE A 7 16.54 -15.12 -33.69
C ILE A 7 15.25 -14.33 -33.48
N LEU A 8 14.34 -14.35 -34.46
CA LEU A 8 13.05 -13.66 -34.35
C LEU A 8 12.18 -14.27 -33.23
N PHE A 9 12.21 -15.60 -33.08
CA PHE A 9 11.53 -16.29 -31.99
C PHE A 9 12.11 -15.94 -30.61
N LEU A 10 13.44 -15.95 -30.44
CA LEU A 10 14.08 -15.49 -29.21
C LEU A 10 13.73 -14.02 -28.92
N MET A 11 13.80 -13.15 -29.93
CA MET A 11 13.49 -11.73 -29.76
C MET A 11 12.03 -11.52 -29.32
N CYS A 12 11.07 -12.25 -29.89
CA CYS A 12 9.67 -12.24 -29.43
C CYS A 12 9.52 -12.71 -27.97
N VAL A 13 10.24 -13.76 -27.55
CA VAL A 13 10.22 -14.23 -26.15
C VAL A 13 10.81 -13.18 -25.19
N PHE A 14 11.86 -12.48 -25.60
CA PHE A 14 12.46 -11.40 -24.80
C PHE A 14 11.64 -10.10 -24.80
N LEU A 15 10.90 -9.80 -25.88
CA LEU A 15 10.02 -8.63 -25.99
C LEU A 15 8.78 -8.69 -25.09
N THR A 16 8.42 -9.86 -24.56
CA THR A 16 7.20 -10.04 -23.75
C THR A 16 7.36 -9.78 -22.25
N TYR A 17 8.51 -9.29 -21.77
CA TYR A 17 8.69 -8.98 -20.35
C TYR A 17 8.11 -7.61 -19.97
N VAL A 18 6.78 -7.48 -20.02
CA VAL A 18 6.08 -6.29 -19.55
C VAL A 18 5.78 -6.45 -18.06
N SER A 19 6.60 -5.83 -17.20
CA SER A 19 6.29 -5.69 -15.78
C SER A 19 5.27 -4.57 -15.61
N THR A 20 4.13 -4.87 -14.97
CA THR A 20 3.09 -3.88 -14.64
C THR A 20 3.15 -3.57 -13.16
N VAL A 21 3.13 -2.29 -12.80
CA VAL A 21 3.05 -1.83 -11.41
C VAL A 21 1.61 -1.46 -11.09
N ARG A 22 1.02 -2.07 -10.06
CA ARG A 22 -0.33 -1.75 -9.58
C ARG A 22 -0.24 -0.81 -8.37
N ILE A 23 -0.80 0.38 -8.52
CA ILE A 23 -0.86 1.40 -7.46
C ILE A 23 -2.32 1.65 -7.09
N GLY A 24 -2.62 1.71 -5.80
CA GLY A 24 -3.97 1.95 -5.30
C GLY A 24 -3.98 2.77 -4.02
N SER A 25 -5.13 3.38 -3.74
CA SER A 25 -5.41 4.02 -2.46
C SER A 25 -6.73 3.50 -1.91
N PHE A 26 -6.78 3.21 -0.61
CA PHE A 26 -7.97 2.67 0.03
C PHE A 26 -8.25 3.39 1.35
N ASN A 27 -9.42 4.02 1.43
CA ASN A 27 -9.94 4.59 2.65
C ASN A 27 -10.72 3.51 3.41
N LEU A 28 -10.28 3.17 4.62
CA LEU A 28 -10.87 2.11 5.44
C LEU A 28 -11.98 2.59 6.39
N HIS A 29 -12.30 3.88 6.31
CA HIS A 29 -13.26 4.61 7.11
C HIS A 29 -13.06 4.45 8.62
N GLN A 30 -12.43 5.41 9.30
CA GLN A 30 -12.17 5.30 10.76
C GLN A 30 -11.57 3.94 11.20
N TYR A 31 -10.52 3.47 10.52
CA TYR A 31 -9.88 2.21 10.87
C TYR A 31 -9.05 2.36 12.15
N GLY A 32 -9.64 1.91 13.25
CA GLY A 32 -9.04 1.88 14.58
C GLY A 32 -8.99 0.47 15.18
N SER A 33 -8.65 0.38 16.46
CA SER A 33 -8.48 -0.90 17.17
C SER A 33 -9.72 -1.80 17.11
N ALA A 34 -10.93 -1.22 17.12
CA ALA A 34 -12.19 -1.98 17.01
C ALA A 34 -12.32 -2.72 15.68
N LYS A 35 -11.95 -2.08 14.55
CA LYS A 35 -11.97 -2.71 13.22
C LYS A 35 -10.84 -3.72 13.08
N ALA A 36 -9.65 -3.39 13.58
CA ALA A 36 -8.49 -4.28 13.56
C ALA A 36 -8.71 -5.58 14.35
N ALA A 37 -9.52 -5.55 15.42
CA ALA A 37 -9.87 -6.73 16.21
C ALA A 37 -10.71 -7.77 15.44
N SER A 38 -11.36 -7.39 14.34
CA SER A 38 -12.12 -8.31 13.50
C SER A 38 -11.19 -9.00 12.49
N ALA A 39 -10.81 -10.25 12.77
CA ALA A 39 -9.98 -11.04 11.88
C ALA A 39 -10.60 -11.20 10.47
N THR A 40 -11.93 -11.33 10.39
CA THR A 40 -12.67 -11.41 9.11
C THR A 40 -12.52 -10.13 8.30
N LEU A 41 -12.75 -8.96 8.91
CA LEU A 41 -12.61 -7.67 8.23
C LEU A 41 -11.17 -7.44 7.77
N THR A 42 -10.20 -7.69 8.66
CA THR A 42 -8.78 -7.58 8.34
C THR A 42 -8.40 -8.52 7.19
N GLY A 43 -8.96 -9.74 7.14
CA GLY A 43 -8.77 -10.66 6.03
C GLY A 43 -9.21 -10.08 4.68
N HIS A 44 -10.42 -9.52 4.61
CA HIS A 44 -10.93 -8.88 3.38
C HIS A 44 -10.08 -7.67 2.95
N ILE A 45 -9.64 -6.85 3.90
CA ILE A 45 -8.77 -5.71 3.61
C ILE A 45 -7.43 -6.18 3.06
N VAL A 46 -6.85 -7.22 3.66
CA VAL A 46 -5.60 -7.83 3.18
C VAL A 46 -5.76 -8.37 1.77
N ASP A 47 -6.88 -9.01 1.44
CA ASP A 47 -7.15 -9.52 0.08
C ASP A 47 -7.13 -8.39 -0.95
N ILE A 48 -7.74 -7.25 -0.62
CA ILE A 48 -7.75 -6.06 -1.49
C ILE A 48 -6.35 -5.48 -1.62
N ILE A 49 -5.62 -5.31 -0.51
CA ILE A 49 -4.28 -4.68 -0.53
C ILE A 49 -3.27 -5.55 -1.29
N ASN A 50 -3.36 -6.88 -1.15
CA ASN A 50 -2.39 -7.83 -1.71
C ASN A 50 -2.30 -7.79 -3.25
N ASP A 51 -3.29 -7.20 -3.89
CA ASP A 51 -3.38 -6.98 -5.33
C ASP A 51 -2.52 -5.82 -5.87
N PHE A 52 -1.94 -5.01 -4.98
CA PHE A 52 -1.17 -3.81 -5.33
C PHE A 52 0.32 -3.94 -4.97
N ASP A 53 1.17 -3.30 -5.77
CA ASP A 53 2.60 -3.14 -5.49
C ASP A 53 2.87 -1.94 -4.58
N LEU A 54 2.02 -0.91 -4.66
CA LEU A 54 1.92 0.21 -3.73
C LEU A 54 0.46 0.43 -3.35
N ALA A 55 0.14 0.32 -2.06
CA ALA A 55 -1.16 0.64 -1.50
C ALA A 55 -1.03 1.76 -0.47
N VAL A 56 -1.79 2.85 -0.66
CA VAL A 56 -1.90 3.95 0.31
C VAL A 56 -3.20 3.81 1.09
N ILE A 57 -3.10 3.56 2.39
CA ILE A 57 -4.24 3.37 3.28
C ILE A 57 -4.55 4.67 4.02
N GLN A 58 -5.81 5.05 4.06
CA GLN A 58 -6.29 6.33 4.63
C GLN A 58 -7.31 6.09 5.75
N GLU A 59 -7.58 7.16 6.52
CA GLU A 59 -8.48 7.18 7.68
C GLU A 59 -8.12 6.16 8.78
N ILE A 60 -6.83 5.99 9.06
CA ILE A 60 -6.39 5.26 10.25
C ILE A 60 -6.58 6.17 11.46
N THR A 61 -7.47 5.81 12.38
CA THR A 61 -7.84 6.65 13.53
C THR A 61 -7.25 6.17 14.86
N ASP A 62 -6.53 5.05 14.87
CA ASP A 62 -5.96 4.45 16.09
C ASP A 62 -4.88 5.33 16.74
N VAL A 63 -5.18 5.84 17.94
CA VAL A 63 -4.25 6.62 18.76
C VAL A 63 -3.09 5.80 19.31
N THR A 64 -3.30 4.49 19.48
CA THR A 64 -2.30 3.54 20.01
C THR A 64 -1.34 3.02 18.93
N ILE A 65 -1.66 3.30 17.66
CA ILE A 65 -0.90 2.89 16.48
C ILE A 65 -0.81 1.36 16.37
N GLN A 66 -1.65 0.58 17.06
CA GLN A 66 -1.62 -0.88 16.99
C GLN A 66 -2.31 -1.43 15.74
N ALA A 67 -3.43 -0.82 15.33
CA ALA A 67 -4.21 -1.24 14.17
C ALA A 67 -3.39 -1.32 12.86
N PRO A 68 -2.49 -0.36 12.54
CA PRO A 68 -1.56 -0.50 11.42
C PRO A 68 -0.70 -1.76 11.46
N TYR A 69 -0.15 -2.12 12.62
CA TYR A 69 0.70 -3.30 12.77
C TYR A 69 -0.10 -4.60 12.65
N VAL A 70 -1.31 -4.66 13.21
CA VAL A 70 -2.22 -5.81 13.02
C VAL A 70 -2.48 -6.05 11.52
N LEU A 71 -2.76 -4.98 10.77
CA LEU A 71 -2.98 -5.07 9.33
C LEU A 71 -1.69 -5.49 8.59
N PHE A 72 -0.55 -4.90 8.94
CA PHE A 72 0.75 -5.22 8.34
C PHE A 72 1.18 -6.68 8.54
N GLU A 73 1.02 -7.19 9.77
CA GLU A 73 1.33 -8.58 10.11
C GLU A 73 0.41 -9.54 9.36
N ALA A 74 -0.89 -9.25 9.30
CA ALA A 74 -1.85 -10.06 8.56
C ALA A 74 -1.54 -10.07 7.05
N LEU A 75 -1.18 -8.92 6.50
CA LEU A 75 -0.77 -8.77 5.10
C LEU A 75 0.46 -9.63 4.79
N ASN A 76 1.53 -9.48 5.58
CA ASN A 76 2.76 -10.23 5.39
C ASN A 76 2.65 -11.73 5.70
N LYS A 77 1.72 -12.12 6.59
CA LYS A 77 1.38 -13.53 6.80
C LYS A 77 0.78 -14.16 5.55
N LYS A 78 -0.04 -13.41 4.79
CA LYS A 78 -0.62 -13.86 3.52
C LYS A 78 0.39 -13.81 2.37
N SER A 79 1.23 -12.77 2.31
CA SER A 79 2.14 -12.51 1.20
C SER A 79 3.59 -12.97 1.46
N LYS A 80 3.80 -14.16 2.04
CA LYS A 80 5.14 -14.62 2.46
C LYS A 80 6.22 -14.59 1.36
N SER A 81 5.85 -14.93 0.12
CA SER A 81 6.77 -14.94 -1.03
C SER A 81 7.05 -13.56 -1.61
N LYS A 82 6.22 -12.57 -1.26
CA LYS A 82 6.33 -11.18 -1.68
C LYS A 82 6.01 -10.32 -0.46
N PRO A 83 6.94 -10.09 0.47
CA PRO A 83 6.65 -9.28 1.65
C PRO A 83 6.48 -7.80 1.28
N TYR A 84 5.65 -7.10 2.04
CA TYR A 84 5.50 -5.66 2.02
C TYR A 84 6.42 -5.01 3.06
N SER A 85 6.88 -3.81 2.74
CA SER A 85 7.35 -2.81 3.69
C SER A 85 6.19 -1.90 4.09
N MET A 86 6.29 -1.28 5.27
CA MET A 86 5.30 -0.32 5.77
C MET A 86 5.98 0.99 6.15
N THR A 87 5.42 2.10 5.68
CA THR A 87 5.77 3.45 6.17
C THR A 87 4.52 4.14 6.70
N LEU A 88 4.62 4.74 7.89
CA LEU A 88 3.56 5.50 8.51
C LEU A 88 3.85 7.00 8.39
N SER A 89 2.83 7.78 8.06
CA SER A 89 2.88 9.24 8.18
C SER A 89 2.67 9.69 9.64
N PRO A 90 2.91 10.97 9.98
CA PRO A 90 2.42 11.54 11.22
C PRO A 90 0.89 11.48 11.32
N ARG A 91 0.36 11.51 12.56
CA ARG A 91 -1.08 11.68 12.78
C ARG A 91 -1.48 13.13 12.53
N VAL A 92 -2.40 13.36 11.59
CA VAL A 92 -2.83 14.67 11.11
C VAL A 92 -4.33 14.88 11.31
N GLY A 93 -4.74 16.11 11.57
CA GLY A 93 -6.13 16.45 11.85
C GLY A 93 -6.19 17.71 12.71
N ARG A 94 -7.16 18.58 12.44
CA ARG A 94 -7.34 19.85 13.16
C ARG A 94 -7.87 19.63 14.58
N SER A 95 -8.77 18.66 14.73
CA SER A 95 -9.42 18.34 15.99
C SER A 95 -8.65 17.28 16.80
N THR A 96 -9.25 16.82 17.91
CA THR A 96 -8.76 15.67 18.68
C THR A 96 -8.81 14.37 17.88
N SER A 97 -9.70 14.29 16.88
CA SER A 97 -9.77 13.19 15.94
C SER A 97 -8.70 13.38 14.86
N LYS A 98 -7.62 12.61 14.97
CA LYS A 98 -6.51 12.61 13.99
C LYS A 98 -6.48 11.30 13.22
N GLU A 99 -6.03 11.41 11.98
CA GLU A 99 -5.89 10.31 11.04
C GLU A 99 -4.44 10.10 10.64
N GLN A 100 -4.14 8.92 10.13
CA GLN A 100 -2.81 8.56 9.64
C GLN A 100 -2.93 7.87 8.28
N TYR A 101 -1.91 8.07 7.45
CA TYR A 101 -1.69 7.31 6.22
C TYR A 101 -0.69 6.18 6.44
N ILE A 102 -0.93 5.05 5.75
CA ILE A 102 0.01 3.93 5.64
C ILE A 102 0.41 3.77 4.18
N PHE A 103 1.70 3.61 3.91
CA PHE A 103 2.22 3.19 2.62
C PHE A 103 2.70 1.75 2.73
N PHE A 104 2.04 0.83 2.04
CA PHE A 104 2.51 -0.53 1.84
C PHE A 104 3.15 -0.65 0.46
N ASN A 105 4.43 -1.02 0.38
CA ASN A 105 5.14 -1.15 -0.89
C ASN A 105 5.98 -2.43 -0.99
N ARG A 106 6.20 -2.92 -2.21
CA ARG A 106 6.94 -4.17 -2.50
C ARG A 106 8.29 -3.92 -3.17
N GLU A 107 9.28 -3.42 -2.43
CA GLU A 107 10.61 -3.13 -3.01
C GLU A 107 11.29 -4.39 -3.56
N SER A 108 11.28 -5.49 -2.81
CA SER A 108 12.02 -6.72 -3.16
C SER A 108 11.48 -7.48 -4.37
N THR A 109 10.20 -7.28 -4.73
CA THR A 109 9.53 -8.09 -5.77
C THR A 109 9.01 -7.29 -6.95
N SER A 110 8.61 -6.04 -6.74
CA SER A 110 8.15 -5.13 -7.81
C SER A 110 9.16 -4.01 -8.11
N GLY A 111 10.20 -3.84 -7.28
CA GLY A 111 11.11 -2.70 -7.36
C GLY A 111 10.51 -1.39 -6.85
N VAL A 112 9.26 -1.38 -6.38
CA VAL A 112 8.58 -0.17 -5.91
C VAL A 112 9.09 0.22 -4.52
N LYS A 113 9.86 1.30 -4.49
CA LYS A 113 10.42 1.89 -3.27
C LYS A 113 9.78 3.25 -2.99
N LEU A 114 9.35 3.45 -1.75
CA LEU A 114 8.98 4.79 -1.28
C LEU A 114 10.26 5.60 -1.02
N ILE A 115 10.50 6.62 -1.85
CA ILE A 115 11.69 7.49 -1.72
C ILE A 115 11.43 8.64 -0.75
N ASN A 116 10.24 9.22 -0.79
CA ASN A 116 9.85 10.32 0.09
C ASN A 116 8.32 10.39 0.21
N TYR A 117 7.82 11.01 1.28
CA TYR A 117 6.43 11.43 1.44
C TYR A 117 6.40 12.78 2.17
N TYR A 118 5.39 13.59 1.88
CA TYR A 118 5.18 14.87 2.56
C TYR A 118 3.69 15.16 2.66
N LEU A 119 3.33 16.01 3.61
CA LEU A 119 1.97 16.50 3.81
C LEU A 119 1.87 17.89 3.19
N TYR A 120 0.77 18.18 2.51
CA TYR A 120 0.53 19.52 1.98
C TYR A 120 -0.01 20.46 3.05
N ASP A 121 0.58 21.65 3.16
CA ASP A 121 0.04 22.70 4.03
C ASP A 121 -1.37 23.10 3.56
N ASP A 122 -2.36 22.97 4.45
CA ASP A 122 -3.73 23.41 4.21
C ASP A 122 -3.88 24.92 4.48
N VAL A 123 -3.31 25.72 3.57
CA VAL A 123 -3.38 27.18 3.65
C VAL A 123 -4.85 27.62 3.53
N GLY A 124 -5.37 28.19 4.61
CA GLY A 124 -6.76 28.65 4.70
C GLY A 124 -7.72 27.65 5.34
N ASN A 125 -7.23 26.57 5.95
CA ASN A 125 -8.03 25.63 6.75
C ASN A 125 -9.22 25.04 5.99
N ARG A 126 -9.02 24.68 4.71
CA ARG A 126 -10.09 24.18 3.83
C ARG A 126 -10.39 22.70 4.07
N PHE A 127 -9.45 21.94 4.62
CA PHE A 127 -9.52 20.49 4.79
C PHE A 127 -9.36 20.08 6.26
N GLU A 128 -10.09 19.06 6.72
CA GLU A 128 -9.94 18.56 8.11
C GLU A 128 -8.50 18.12 8.43
N ARG A 129 -7.77 17.71 7.39
CA ARG A 129 -6.36 17.33 7.42
C ARG A 129 -5.69 17.73 6.10
N PRO A 130 -4.36 17.93 6.10
CA PRO A 130 -3.54 17.98 4.88
C PRO A 130 -3.93 16.89 3.86
N PRO A 131 -4.18 17.27 2.60
CA PRO A 131 -4.37 16.30 1.51
C PRO A 131 -3.07 15.54 1.21
#